data_AF-A0A0S8BRX5-F1
#
_entry.id   AF-A0A0S8BRX5-F1
#
_cell.length_a   1.000
_cell.length_b   1.000
_cell.length_c   1.000
_cell.angle_alpha   90.00
_cell.angle_beta   90.00
_cell.angle_gamma   90.00
#
_symmetry.space_group_name_H-M   'P 1'
#
loop_
_entity.id
_entity.type
_entity.pdbx_description
1 polymer ?
#
loop_
_entity_poly.entity_id
_entity_poly.type
_entity_poly.pdbx_seq_one_letter_code
_entity_poly.pdbx_strand_id
1 'polypeptide(L)' 'MPATDIVQMRKDAGHIFWVGVQEVQAEAAVRRHCRVQGNRLAVDKRVYDLTAFQNIYVIGAGKAGASMAKALEDMLGE' A
#
# COMPACT_ATOMS: atom_id res chain seq x y z
N MET A 1 10.10 5.15 40.41
CA MET A 1 9.42 4.61 39.21
C MET A 1 9.55 3.11 39.29
N PRO A 2 8.47 2.31 39.25
CA PRO A 2 8.64 0.86 39.25
C PRO A 2 9.49 0.51 38.02
N ALA A 3 10.54 -0.29 38.21
CA ALA A 3 11.40 -0.73 37.12
C ALA A 3 10.50 -1.40 36.09
N THR A 4 10.28 -0.76 34.95
CA THR A 4 9.52 -1.36 33.88
C THR A 4 10.21 -2.67 33.54
N ASP A 5 9.44 -3.77 33.56
CA ASP A 5 9.96 -5.08 33.25
C ASP A 5 10.62 -5.04 31.87
N ILE A 6 11.94 -5.32 31.80
CA ILE A 6 12.72 -5.33 30.55
C ILE A 6 12.07 -6.27 29.52
N VAL A 7 11.41 -7.33 29.98
CA VAL A 7 10.64 -8.23 29.11
C VAL A 7 9.49 -7.49 28.43
N GLN A 8 8.75 -6.65 29.17
CA GLN A 8 7.65 -5.86 28.61
C GLN A 8 8.16 -4.80 27.63
N MET A 9 9.21 -4.05 28.00
CA MET A 9 9.81 -3.05 27.11
C MET A 9 10.28 -3.65 25.78
N ARG A 10 10.89 -4.84 25.82
CA ARG A 10 11.31 -5.54 24.60
C ARG A 10 10.13 -5.95 23.73
N LYS A 11 9.04 -6.42 24.33
CA LYS A 11 7.80 -6.76 23.61
C LYS A 11 7.22 -5.52 22.95
N ASP A 12 7.12 -4.40 23.68
CA ASP A 12 6.58 -3.15 23.16
C ASP A 12 7.42 -2.61 22.00
N ALA A 13 8.75 -2.62 22.12
CA ALA A 13 9.65 -2.20 21.06
C ALA A 13 9.51 -3.07 19.80
N GLY A 14 9.42 -4.40 19.97
CA GLY A 14 9.17 -5.33 18.87
C GLY A 14 7.83 -5.07 18.19
N HIS A 15 6.78 -4.79 18.97
CA HIS A 15 5.46 -4.47 18.45
C HIS A 15 5.47 -3.17 17.64
N ILE A 16 6.07 -2.10 18.17
CA ILE A 16 6.21 -0.81 17.46
C ILE A 16 6.96 -0.99 16.14
N PHE A 17 8.06 -1.76 16.15
CA PHE A 17 8.83 -2.04 14.95
C PHE A 17 7.98 -2.76 13.89
N TRP A 18 7.30 -3.84 14.26
CA TRP A 18 6.50 -4.62 13.31
C TRP A 18 5.30 -3.86 12.77
N VAL A 19 4.63 -3.06 13.60
CA VAL A 19 3.58 -2.15 13.13
C VAL A 19 4.14 -1.17 12.09
N GLY A 20 5.31 -0.58 12.36
CA GLY A 20 5.98 0.31 11.40
C GLY A 20 6.30 -0.38 10.06
N VAL A 21 6.80 -1.61 10.10
CA VAL A 21 7.09 -2.41 8.89
C VAL A 21 5.82 -2.79 8.13
N GLN A 22 4.73 -3.11 8.84
CA GLN A 22 3.44 -3.45 8.24
C GLN A 22 2.79 -2.24 7.53
N GLU A 23 2.88 -1.05 8.12
CA GLU A 23 2.29 0.17 7.57
C GLU A 23 2.93 0.61 6.24
N VAL A 24 4.18 0.22 5.99
CA VAL A 24 4.92 0.56 4.76
C VAL A 24 4.96 -0.58 3.74
N GLN A 25 4.16 -1.64 3.92
CA GLN A 25 4.07 -2.73 2.93
C GLN A 25 3.58 -2.20 1.59
N ALA A 26 4.33 -2.55 0.53
CA ALA A 26 4.15 -1.98 -0.80
C ALA A 26 2.73 -2.15 -1.37
N GLU A 27 2.20 -3.38 -1.36
CA GLU A 27 0.84 -3.66 -1.82
C GLU A 27 -0.22 -2.95 -0.96
N ALA A 28 -0.07 -2.99 0.37
CA ALA A 28 -0.99 -2.34 1.30
C ALA A 28 -1.03 -0.82 1.07
N ALA A 29 0.12 -0.20 0.80
CA ALA A 29 0.20 1.21 0.45
C ALA A 29 -0.58 1.53 -0.83
N VAL A 30 -0.42 0.73 -1.90
CA VAL A 30 -1.22 0.93 -3.12
C VAL A 30 -2.70 0.76 -2.83
N ARG A 31 -3.13 -0.29 -2.11
CA ARG A 31 -4.55 -0.51 -1.78
C ARG A 31 -5.15 0.58 -0.87
N ARG A 32 -4.32 1.24 -0.06
CA ARG A 32 -4.74 2.34 0.82
C ARG A 32 -4.94 3.64 0.05
N HIS A 33 -4.07 3.92 -0.93
CA HIS A 33 -4.07 5.18 -1.67
C HIS A 33 -4.78 5.10 -3.03
N CYS A 34 -5.00 3.91 -3.58
CA CYS A 34 -5.67 3.70 -4.86
C CYS A 34 -7.02 3.02 -4.65
N ARG A 35 -8.04 3.45 -5.40
CA ARG A 35 -9.36 2.81 -5.45
C ARG A 35 -9.91 2.84 -6.85
N VAL A 36 -10.45 1.71 -7.32
CA VAL A 36 -11.16 1.62 -8.59
C VAL A 36 -12.65 1.44 -8.30
N GLN A 37 -13.49 2.29 -8.91
CA GLN A 37 -14.95 2.21 -8.82
C GLN A 37 -15.55 2.43 -10.21
N GLY A 38 -16.01 1.34 -10.84
CA GLY A 38 -16.38 1.37 -12.26
C GLY A 38 -15.20 1.87 -13.09
N ASN A 39 -15.44 2.90 -13.91
CA ASN A 39 -14.41 3.49 -14.78
C ASN A 39 -13.65 4.64 -14.12
N ARG A 40 -13.59 4.71 -12.78
CA ARG A 40 -12.85 5.76 -12.08
C ARG A 40 -11.74 5.15 -11.24
N LEU A 41 -10.52 5.60 -11.50
CA LEU A 41 -9.38 5.34 -10.64
C LEU A 41 -9.13 6.58 -9.77
N ALA A 42 -9.29 6.45 -8.46
CA ALA A 42 -8.83 7.43 -7.49
C ALA A 42 -7.41 7.07 -7.04
N VAL A 43 -6.49 8.03 -7.08
CA VAL A 43 -5.15 7.96 -6.51
C VAL A 43 -5.01 9.14 -5.55
N ASP A 44 -5.07 8.86 -4.25
CA ASP A 44 -5.18 9.84 -3.18
C ASP A 44 -6.31 10.87 -3.47
N LYS A 45 -5.95 12.13 -3.71
CA LYS A 45 -6.91 13.21 -3.99
C LYS A 45 -7.26 13.40 -5.46
N ARG A 46 -6.63 12.64 -6.36
CA ARG A 46 -6.85 12.75 -7.81
C ARG A 46 -7.73 11.63 -8.30
N VAL A 47 -8.65 11.96 -9.20
CA VAL A 47 -9.54 10.98 -9.83
C VAL A 47 -9.32 11.05 -11.34
N TYR A 48 -9.17 9.87 -11.93
CA TYR A 48 -8.99 9.67 -13.36
C TYR A 48 -10.21 8.94 -13.91
N ASP A 49 -10.80 9.47 -14.98
CA ASP A 49 -11.80 8.76 -15.77
C ASP A 49 -11.08 7.83 -16.74
N LEU A 50 -11.22 6.53 -16.52
CA LEU A 50 -10.58 5.49 -17.30
C LEU A 50 -11.14 5.41 -18.72
N THR A 51 -12.36 5.89 -18.97
CA THR A 51 -12.95 5.91 -20.33
C THR A 51 -12.29 6.92 -21.26
N ALA A 52 -11.54 7.88 -20.71
CA ALA A 52 -10.78 8.84 -21.49
C ALA A 52 -9.51 8.25 -22.12
N PHE A 53 -9.16 7.00 -21.77
CA PHE A 53 -7.95 6.32 -22.25
C PHE A 53 -8.33 5.09 -23.07
N GLN A 54 -7.64 4.90 -24.21
CA GLN A 54 -7.81 3.70 -25.01
C GLN A 54 -7.17 2.48 -24.35
N ASN A 55 -5.98 2.67 -23.77
CA ASN A 55 -5.20 1.62 -23.11
C ASN A 55 -4.66 2.13 -21.78
N ILE A 56 -4.58 1.23 -20.80
CA ILE A 56 -3.98 1.49 -19.49
C ILE A 56 -2.80 0.54 -19.33
N TYR A 57 -1.63 1.07 -19.01
CA TYR A 57 -0.41 0.28 -18.81
C TYR A 57 0.07 0.43 -17.38
N VAL A 58 0.32 -0.70 -16.71
CA VAL A 58 0.91 -0.74 -15.37
C VAL A 58 2.38 -1.13 -15.49
N ILE A 59 3.29 -0.23 -15.10
CA ILE A 59 4.74 -0.44 -15.17
C ILE A 59 5.30 -0.38 -13.75
N GLY A 60 5.83 -1.52 -13.27
CA GLY A 60 6.55 -1.60 -12.01
C GLY A 60 8.04 -1.34 -12.18
N ALA A 61 8.59 -0.37 -11.45
CA ALA A 61 10.02 -0.10 -11.43
C ALA A 61 10.55 0.04 -9.99
N GLY A 62 11.70 -0.57 -9.71
CA GLY A 62 12.35 -0.56 -8.38
C GLY A 62 12.12 -1.84 -7.57
N LYS A 63 12.71 -1.91 -6.36
CA LYS A 63 12.73 -3.14 -5.52
C LYS A 63 11.34 -3.69 -5.20
N ALA A 64 10.38 -2.82 -4.96
CA ALA A 64 8.98 -3.16 -4.70
C ALA A 64 8.08 -2.94 -5.92
N GLY A 65 8.66 -2.60 -7.08
CA GLY A 65 7.91 -2.22 -8.28
C GLY A 65 6.97 -3.34 -8.73
N ALA A 66 7.41 -4.59 -8.70
CA ALA A 66 6.60 -5.74 -9.08
C ALA A 66 5.36 -5.92 -8.18
N SER A 67 5.50 -5.83 -6.86
CA SER A 67 4.37 -5.98 -5.94
C SER A 67 3.41 -4.79 -5.98
N MET A 68 3.92 -3.57 -6.16
CA MET A 68 3.07 -2.39 -6.34
C MET A 68 2.29 -2.44 -7.66
N ALA A 69 2.95 -2.84 -8.75
CA ALA A 69 2.31 -3.00 -10.05
C ALA A 69 1.24 -4.08 -9.99
N LYS A 70 1.54 -5.23 -9.39
CA LYS A 70 0.58 -6.32 -9.24
C LYS A 70 -0.68 -5.89 -8.48
N ALA A 71 -0.50 -5.15 -7.38
CA ALA A 71 -1.62 -4.62 -6.61
C ALA A 71 -2.54 -3.72 -7.47
N LEU A 72 -1.97 -2.87 -8.32
CA LEU A 72 -2.74 -1.97 -9.19
C LEU A 72 -3.42 -2.72 -10.34
N GLU A 73 -2.73 -3.68 -10.96
CA GLU A 73 -3.28 -4.58 -11.97
C GLU A 73 -4.51 -5.32 -11.41
N ASP A 74 -4.39 -5.94 -10.23
CA ASP A 74 -5.49 -6.65 -9.57
C ASP A 74 -6.69 -5.74 -9.28
N MET A 75 -6.47 -4.44 -9.05
CA MET A 75 -7.53 -3.46 -8.82
C MET A 75 -8.22 -3.01 -10.10
N LEU A 76 -7.48 -2.92 -11.22
CA LEU A 76 -8.02 -2.51 -12.51
C LEU A 76 -8.80 -3.64 -13.19
N GLY A 77 -8.51 -4.89 -12.85
CA GLY A 77 -9.09 -6.06 -13.51
C GLY A 77 -8.42 -6.35 -14.85
N GLU A 78 -8.93 -7.36 -15.56
CA GLU A 78 -8.54 -7.68 -16.94
C GLU A 78 -9.24 -6.75 -17.96
#